data_AF-A0AB34PER7-F1
#
_entry.id   AF-A0AB34PER7-F1
#
_cell.length_a   1.000
_cell.length_b   1.000
_cell.length_c   1.000
_cell.angle_alpha   90.00
_cell.angle_beta   90.00
_cell.angle_gamma   90.00
#
_symmetry.space_group_name_H-M   'P 1'
#
loop_
_entity.id
_entity.type
_entity.pdbx_description
1 polymer ?
#
loop_
_entity_poly.entity_id
_entity_poly.type
_entity_poly.pdbx_seq_one_letter_code
_entity_poly.pdbx_strand_id
1 'polypeptide(L)'
;MSKSTISLAKFFGILLSGLFLMTTYSYAVEPVVTLTVNDTSGEWAFSISARDEDKKDCWIDWNNNGQKDGGEEIDQQEWEDIIRRPITKTTIKLHGKLSTFECTRVNQLSAVSFSESEDLYEVLIENGQLTSLDVSPLKRLQALHCTNNNLSSLDVSSNESLETLMCRKNKITSLKLPSSDDFTTLTCSENYLESIDLSTVPYLEIFGCSDNRISEIIIDGFESMEELDLSNNNLSKITLSNLPSLTALHISKNGLEKIDLSSLSKLEKLECDNNKLSEIDLTKNPQCRILKCYGNRIGDASKMEKLISSLGAKTDDLPGLFAVVDTKNANEGNRITPTQVQGMKAKKWRVFDHKGGANDGKNEYDGDGTETPKFSVTLDFDPQFATMRIEQDVDLKSVERDTELSVIIDYKFQGIYLSELTANGVDIRDKKKFVVRENTVVKATFGRLVYPVTTKVIGEGDVVVKGFHDLSKVPVGEKLTVEATPKAGWALQSIKVGKEDITENKEFHLKEKSEVVVTFVQGGAAEIVENPSLKLYPNPVASYITLTGARAQAEIRIFSIDGSPVYTGLADTQGHALIDLSGLLNGFYLVQVGKDIQTIEVRH
;
A
#
# COMPACT_ATOMS: atom_id res chain seq x y z
N MET A 1 11.04 -4.33 80.99
CA MET A 1 11.38 -3.12 81.77
C MET A 1 12.69 -2.55 81.23
N SER A 2 12.64 -1.34 80.66
CA SER A 2 13.64 -0.25 80.73
C SER A 2 15.16 -0.54 80.74
N LYS A 3 15.80 -0.04 79.66
CA LYS A 3 17.04 0.79 79.60
C LYS A 3 18.45 0.14 79.64
N SER A 4 19.11 0.25 78.47
CA SER A 4 20.43 0.87 78.19
C SER A 4 21.49 0.98 79.30
N THR A 5 22.74 0.57 79.05
CA THR A 5 23.90 1.47 78.73
C THR A 5 25.26 0.74 78.70
N ILE A 6 26.07 1.15 77.72
CA ILE A 6 27.54 1.29 77.58
C ILE A 6 28.41 0.99 78.83
N SER A 7 29.55 0.30 78.62
CA SER A 7 30.69 0.30 79.56
C SER A 7 31.96 0.83 78.90
N LEU A 8 32.53 1.82 79.57
CA LEU A 8 33.75 2.56 79.31
C LEU A 8 35.00 1.83 79.82
N ALA A 9 36.14 2.21 79.25
CA ALA A 9 37.50 1.79 79.56
C ALA A 9 37.99 2.09 80.99
N LYS A 10 39.05 1.37 81.40
CA LYS A 10 40.27 1.88 82.08
C LYS A 10 41.22 0.71 82.36
N PHE A 11 42.51 0.83 82.01
CA PHE A 11 43.60 0.66 82.97
C PHE A 11 44.95 1.18 82.44
N PHE A 12 45.56 1.98 83.30
CA PHE A 12 46.91 2.56 83.44
C PHE A 12 48.06 2.19 82.49
N GLY A 13 48.88 3.21 82.23
CA GLY A 13 50.12 3.14 81.48
C GLY A 13 51.37 2.79 82.28
N ILE A 14 52.45 2.58 81.54
CA ILE A 14 53.85 2.61 81.96
C ILE A 14 54.62 3.35 80.85
N LEU A 15 55.36 4.39 81.25
CA LEU A 15 56.35 5.08 80.44
C LEU A 15 57.63 4.23 80.44
N LEU A 16 58.12 3.81 79.27
CA LEU A 16 59.53 3.47 79.09
C LEU A 16 59.98 3.90 77.69
N SER A 17 61.04 4.69 77.68
CA SER A 17 61.76 5.22 76.53
C SER A 17 62.19 4.14 75.54
N GLY A 18 61.65 4.21 74.33
CA GLY A 18 62.11 3.45 73.17
C GLY A 18 61.83 4.28 71.92
N LEU A 19 62.87 4.67 71.21
CA LEU A 19 62.82 5.31 69.91
C LEU A 19 62.12 4.37 68.93
N PHE A 20 60.79 4.47 68.81
CA PHE A 20 60.01 3.72 67.84
C PHE A 20 60.16 4.45 66.50
N LEU A 21 60.97 3.89 65.59
CA LEU A 21 60.76 4.15 64.17
C LEU A 21 59.31 3.74 63.87
N MET A 22 58.42 4.70 63.69
CA MET A 22 57.20 4.46 62.94
C MET A 22 57.64 4.22 61.50
N THR A 23 57.92 2.97 61.14
CA THR A 23 57.74 2.55 59.75
C THR A 23 56.25 2.67 59.48
N THR A 24 55.85 3.80 58.93
CA THR A 24 54.55 3.97 58.27
C THR A 24 54.46 2.88 57.21
N TYR A 25 53.74 1.81 57.50
CA TYR A 25 53.25 0.91 56.46
C TYR A 25 52.27 1.74 55.62
N SER A 26 52.79 2.35 54.56
CA SER A 26 51.98 2.87 53.47
C SER A 26 51.28 1.67 52.86
N TYR A 27 49.99 1.51 53.14
CA TYR A 27 49.17 0.61 52.32
C TYR A 27 49.32 1.09 50.88
N ALA A 28 49.81 0.23 49.99
CA ALA A 28 49.84 0.53 48.57
C ALA A 28 48.40 0.83 48.15
N VAL A 29 48.15 2.05 47.66
CA VAL A 29 46.85 2.42 47.11
C VAL A 29 46.66 1.54 45.87
N GLU A 30 45.59 0.74 45.84
CA GLU A 30 45.27 -0.10 44.68
C GLU A 30 45.27 0.76 43.41
N PRO A 31 45.79 0.24 42.28
CA PRO A 31 45.81 0.98 41.03
C PRO A 31 44.38 1.17 40.54
N VAL A 32 44.14 2.32 39.90
CA VAL A 32 42.85 2.61 39.28
C VAL A 32 42.71 1.88 37.95
N VAL A 33 43.77 1.88 37.15
CA VAL A 33 43.82 1.15 35.88
C VAL A 33 45.09 0.31 35.82
N THR A 34 44.96 -0.96 35.46
CA THR A 34 46.12 -1.80 35.14
C THR A 34 46.07 -2.18 33.67
N LEU A 35 47.17 -1.94 32.94
CA LEU A 35 47.29 -2.23 31.52
C LEU A 35 48.29 -3.38 31.31
N THR A 36 47.94 -4.34 30.46
CA THR A 36 48.81 -5.47 30.15
C THR A 36 48.89 -5.76 28.65
N VAL A 37 50.11 -5.93 28.14
CA VAL A 37 50.41 -6.36 26.76
C VAL A 37 51.12 -7.72 26.77
N ASN A 38 51.18 -8.37 25.61
CA ASN A 38 51.73 -9.72 25.47
C ASN A 38 53.28 -9.76 25.48
N ASP A 39 53.93 -8.72 24.97
CA ASP A 39 55.39 -8.63 24.91
C ASP A 39 55.87 -7.18 25.06
N THR A 40 57.19 -6.96 25.02
CA THR A 40 57.82 -5.65 25.21
C THR A 40 58.14 -4.94 23.89
N SER A 41 57.46 -5.30 22.79
CA SER A 41 57.62 -4.62 21.51
C SER A 41 56.74 -3.37 21.43
N GLY A 42 57.26 -2.32 20.79
CA GLY A 42 56.52 -1.07 20.60
C GLY A 42 56.54 -0.13 21.80
N GLU A 43 55.51 0.70 21.91
CA GLU A 43 55.37 1.73 22.93
C GLU A 43 53.94 1.74 23.50
N TRP A 44 53.84 2.08 24.77
CA TRP A 44 52.62 2.56 25.38
C TRP A 44 52.21 3.88 24.71
N ALA A 45 50.92 4.03 24.41
CA ALA A 45 50.35 5.21 23.76
C ALA A 45 48.90 5.41 24.22
N PHE A 46 48.70 6.19 25.28
CA PHE A 46 47.38 6.43 25.87
C PHE A 46 47.27 7.86 26.40
N SER A 47 46.05 8.31 26.65
CA SER A 47 45.73 9.61 27.25
C SER A 47 44.86 9.40 28.49
N ILE A 48 45.05 10.27 29.46
CA ILE A 48 44.29 10.27 30.72
C ILE A 48 43.94 11.69 31.10
N SER A 49 42.83 11.85 31.82
CA SER A 49 42.48 13.11 32.45
C SER A 49 42.09 12.90 33.90
N ALA A 50 42.16 13.96 34.69
CA ALA A 50 41.73 14.02 36.08
C ALA A 50 41.28 15.46 36.38
N ARG A 51 40.47 15.65 37.43
CA ARG A 51 40.16 17.00 37.92
C ARG A 51 41.45 17.68 38.39
N ASP A 52 41.55 19.00 38.23
CA ASP A 52 42.78 19.73 38.56
C ASP A 52 43.23 19.54 40.02
N GLU A 53 42.28 19.36 40.95
CA GLU A 53 42.57 19.08 42.36
C GLU A 53 43.13 17.68 42.64
N ASP A 54 42.84 16.72 41.76
CA ASP A 54 43.21 15.30 41.88
C ASP A 54 44.51 14.95 41.13
N LYS A 55 44.91 15.75 40.11
CA LYS A 55 46.11 15.51 39.29
C LYS A 55 47.38 15.29 40.11
N LYS A 56 47.54 16.00 41.24
CA LYS A 56 48.72 15.90 42.13
C LYS A 56 48.90 14.52 42.75
N ASP A 57 47.80 13.76 42.88
CA ASP A 57 47.77 12.44 43.51
C ASP A 57 47.87 11.32 42.45
N CYS A 58 47.86 11.67 41.16
CA CYS A 58 47.98 10.72 40.06
C CYS A 58 49.44 10.44 39.69
N TRP A 59 49.73 9.20 39.32
CA TRP A 59 51.05 8.75 38.88
C TRP A 59 50.97 7.41 38.13
N ILE A 60 52.03 7.07 37.39
CA ILE A 60 52.09 5.86 36.57
C ILE A 60 53.28 5.01 37.00
N ASP A 61 53.00 3.83 37.55
CA ASP A 61 53.98 2.80 37.89
C ASP A 61 54.47 2.13 36.59
N TRP A 62 55.56 2.67 36.03
CA TRP A 62 56.11 2.20 34.76
C TRP A 62 56.90 0.91 34.91
N ASN A 63 57.40 0.64 36.11
CA ASN A 63 58.27 -0.50 36.38
C ASN A 63 57.53 -1.68 37.06
N ASN A 64 56.26 -1.48 37.43
CA ASN A 64 55.33 -2.39 38.09
C ASN A 64 55.81 -2.88 39.46
N ASN A 65 56.46 -2.02 40.25
CA ASN A 65 56.93 -2.34 41.61
C ASN A 65 55.92 -1.96 42.72
N GLY A 66 54.83 -1.24 42.37
CA GLY A 66 53.81 -0.77 43.30
C GLY A 66 54.24 0.39 44.21
N GLN A 67 55.33 1.09 43.88
CA GLN A 67 55.85 2.24 44.63
C GLN A 67 56.05 3.41 43.68
N LYS A 68 55.68 4.62 44.12
CA LYS A 68 55.91 5.84 43.34
C LYS A 68 57.39 6.20 43.34
N ASP A 69 58.06 5.98 42.22
CA ASP A 69 59.46 6.34 42.00
C ASP A 69 59.59 7.72 41.31
N GLY A 70 60.79 8.29 41.31
CA GLY A 70 61.05 9.54 40.58
C GLY A 70 60.97 9.34 39.06
N GLY A 71 60.22 10.20 38.35
CA GLY A 71 59.96 10.07 36.91
C GLY A 71 58.67 9.30 36.57
N GLU A 72 57.90 8.95 37.59
CA GLU A 72 56.56 8.35 37.51
C GLU A 72 55.45 9.36 37.79
N GLU A 73 55.81 10.60 38.15
CA GLU A 73 54.88 11.73 38.11
C GLU A 73 54.44 12.01 36.67
N ILE A 74 53.16 12.39 36.52
CA ILE A 74 52.61 12.82 35.24
C ILE A 74 52.87 14.31 35.09
N ASP A 75 53.66 14.69 34.09
CA ASP A 75 53.98 16.10 33.84
C ASP A 75 52.86 16.85 33.10
N GLN A 76 53.00 18.18 32.96
CA GLN A 76 51.97 19.00 32.32
C GLN A 76 51.72 18.60 30.85
N GLN A 77 52.77 18.21 30.12
CA GLN A 77 52.63 17.80 28.72
C GLN A 77 51.92 16.45 28.62
N GLU A 78 52.19 15.52 29.52
CA GLU A 78 51.53 14.21 29.61
C GLU A 78 50.03 14.32 29.97
N TRP A 79 49.59 15.41 30.60
CA TRP A 79 48.17 15.71 30.80
C TRP A 79 47.49 16.34 29.58
N GLU A 80 48.26 17.01 28.71
CA GLU A 80 47.76 17.78 27.57
C GLU A 80 47.88 17.01 26.23
N ASP A 81 48.66 15.92 26.19
CA ASP A 81 48.95 15.11 25.00
C ASP A 81 48.98 13.61 25.29
N ILE A 82 49.16 12.80 24.25
CA ILE A 82 49.29 11.34 24.34
C ILE A 82 50.60 10.98 25.05
N ILE A 83 50.48 10.23 26.13
CA ILE A 83 51.62 9.65 26.86
C ILE A 83 52.22 8.54 26.01
N ARG A 84 53.49 8.71 25.63
CA ARG A 84 54.27 7.74 24.83
C ARG A 84 55.52 7.29 25.55
N ARG A 85 55.63 5.98 25.82
CA ARG A 85 56.86 5.39 26.39
C ARG A 85 57.11 3.99 25.83
N PRO A 86 58.37 3.60 25.54
CA PRO A 86 58.69 2.24 25.13
C PRO A 86 58.17 1.21 26.14
N ILE A 87 57.66 0.08 25.65
CA ILE A 87 57.20 -0.99 26.53
C ILE A 87 58.42 -1.70 27.11
N THR A 88 58.77 -1.39 28.36
CA THR A 88 59.87 -2.06 29.07
C THR A 88 59.36 -3.12 30.07
N LYS A 89 58.08 -3.02 30.44
CA LYS A 89 57.32 -3.97 31.24
C LYS A 89 56.02 -4.29 30.52
N THR A 90 55.63 -5.55 30.56
CA THR A 90 54.36 -6.02 29.97
C THR A 90 53.14 -5.56 30.74
N THR A 91 53.32 -5.08 31.98
CA THR A 91 52.25 -4.52 32.81
C THR A 91 52.70 -3.18 33.37
N ILE A 92 51.80 -2.19 33.33
CA ILE A 92 51.94 -0.91 34.02
C ILE A 92 50.65 -0.60 34.79
N LYS A 93 50.76 0.23 35.81
CA LYS A 93 49.62 0.60 36.66
C LYS A 93 49.49 2.10 36.78
N LEU A 94 48.26 2.59 36.70
CA LEU A 94 47.91 3.99 36.85
C LEU A 94 47.22 4.14 38.19
N HIS A 95 47.66 5.12 38.97
CA HIS A 95 47.16 5.41 40.30
C HIS A 95 46.59 6.84 40.35
N GLY A 96 45.67 7.08 41.29
CA GLY A 96 45.00 8.36 41.49
C GLY A 96 43.64 8.44 40.79
N LYS A 97 42.85 9.45 41.13
CA LYS A 97 41.48 9.62 40.62
C LYS A 97 41.49 10.13 39.19
N LEU A 98 41.23 9.22 38.26
CA LEU A 98 41.13 9.54 36.84
C LEU A 98 39.67 9.78 36.46
N SER A 99 39.48 10.77 35.58
CA SER A 99 38.19 11.15 34.99
C SER A 99 37.93 10.42 33.68
N THR A 100 38.96 10.31 32.83
CA THR A 100 38.89 9.60 31.55
C THR A 100 40.13 8.75 31.30
N PHE A 101 39.96 7.68 30.54
CA PHE A 101 41.05 6.81 30.09
C PHE A 101 40.88 6.48 28.61
N GLU A 102 41.85 6.87 27.78
CA GLU A 102 41.85 6.61 26.34
C GLU A 102 43.09 5.82 25.92
N CYS A 103 42.88 4.66 25.32
CA CYS A 103 43.90 3.80 24.74
C CYS A 103 43.42 3.32 23.35
N THR A 104 43.61 4.16 22.33
CA THR A 104 43.13 3.90 20.96
C THR A 104 44.24 3.47 19.99
N ARG A 105 45.51 3.59 20.40
CA ARG A 105 46.69 3.40 19.53
C ARG A 105 47.57 2.20 19.90
N VAL A 106 47.36 1.57 21.06
CA VAL A 106 48.15 0.41 21.51
C VAL A 106 47.52 -0.89 21.01
N ASN A 107 47.97 -1.35 19.84
CA ASN A 107 47.38 -2.51 19.16
C ASN A 107 47.69 -3.89 19.79
N GLN A 108 48.36 -3.91 20.95
CA GLN A 108 48.76 -5.13 21.64
C GLN A 108 48.17 -5.24 23.06
N LEU A 109 47.26 -4.34 23.45
CA LEU A 109 46.63 -4.40 24.77
C LEU A 109 45.85 -5.72 24.89
N SER A 110 46.34 -6.61 25.75
CA SER A 110 45.84 -7.97 25.93
C SER A 110 44.89 -8.09 27.11
N ALA A 111 45.07 -7.24 28.13
CA ALA A 111 44.16 -7.12 29.27
C ALA A 111 44.18 -5.70 29.83
N VAL A 112 43.04 -5.32 30.39
CA VAL A 112 42.84 -4.12 31.20
C VAL A 112 41.99 -4.51 32.40
N SER A 113 42.29 -3.95 33.57
CA SER A 113 41.44 -4.09 34.75
C SER A 113 41.25 -2.75 35.44
N PHE A 114 40.07 -2.59 36.01
CA PHE A 114 39.65 -1.40 36.75
C PHE A 114 39.40 -1.78 38.21
N SER A 115 39.92 -0.97 39.13
CA SER A 115 39.70 -1.10 40.58
C SER A 115 39.63 0.29 41.19
N GLU A 116 38.80 0.52 42.20
CA GLU A 116 38.68 1.86 42.83
C GLU A 116 38.45 3.02 41.81
N SER A 117 37.78 2.74 40.68
CA SER A 117 37.68 3.66 39.53
C SER A 117 36.30 4.31 39.37
N GLU A 118 35.64 4.62 40.48
CA GLU A 118 34.26 5.15 40.48
C GLU A 118 34.14 6.54 39.84
N ASP A 119 35.24 7.28 39.70
CA ASP A 119 35.28 8.61 39.11
C ASP A 119 35.48 8.60 37.58
N LEU A 120 35.85 7.46 36.98
CA LEU A 120 35.95 7.32 35.52
C LEU A 120 34.57 7.40 34.89
N TYR A 121 34.35 8.41 34.06
CA TYR A 121 33.09 8.58 33.32
C TYR A 121 33.22 8.28 31.83
N GLU A 122 34.43 8.22 31.29
CA GLU A 122 34.68 7.90 29.88
C GLU A 122 35.88 6.95 29.74
N VAL A 123 35.67 5.85 29.02
CA VAL A 123 36.69 4.84 28.76
C VAL A 123 36.69 4.46 27.28
N LEU A 124 37.81 4.74 26.60
CA LEU A 124 38.04 4.42 25.20
C LEU A 124 39.19 3.41 25.12
N ILE A 125 38.93 2.19 24.66
CA ILE A 125 39.92 1.12 24.52
C ILE A 125 39.72 0.43 23.18
N GLU A 126 40.35 0.99 22.15
CA GLU A 126 40.12 0.57 20.78
C GLU A 126 41.36 -0.06 20.16
N ASN A 127 41.12 -0.91 19.15
CA ASN A 127 42.18 -1.56 18.36
C ASN A 127 43.09 -2.51 19.16
N GLY A 128 42.64 -3.00 20.30
CA GLY A 128 43.39 -3.92 21.16
C GLY A 128 43.22 -5.40 20.79
N GLN A 129 43.65 -6.26 21.71
CA GLN A 129 43.51 -7.71 21.63
C GLN A 129 42.68 -8.25 22.80
N LEU A 130 41.87 -7.40 23.44
CA LEU A 130 41.09 -7.77 24.61
C LEU A 130 40.14 -8.92 24.28
N THR A 131 40.21 -9.99 25.08
CA THR A 131 39.26 -11.12 25.01
C THR A 131 38.16 -11.02 26.06
N SER A 132 38.38 -10.22 27.10
CA SER A 132 37.41 -9.88 28.13
C SER A 132 37.62 -8.44 28.59
N LEU A 133 36.56 -7.83 29.09
CA LEU A 133 36.55 -6.47 29.62
C LEU A 133 35.51 -6.41 30.74
N ASP A 134 35.96 -6.24 31.98
CA ASP A 134 35.09 -6.04 33.13
C ASP A 134 35.01 -4.55 33.46
N VAL A 135 33.83 -3.97 33.26
CA VAL A 135 33.53 -2.57 33.54
C VAL A 135 32.56 -2.41 34.72
N SER A 136 32.23 -3.50 35.42
CA SER A 136 31.35 -3.45 36.59
C SER A 136 31.82 -2.52 37.72
N PRO A 137 33.13 -2.21 37.90
CA PRO A 137 33.59 -1.20 38.87
C PRO A 137 33.30 0.26 38.47
N LEU A 138 33.00 0.53 37.19
CA LEU A 138 32.91 1.89 36.65
C LEU A 138 31.51 2.49 36.86
N LYS A 139 31.18 2.87 38.10
CA LYS A 139 29.81 3.27 38.48
C LYS A 139 29.31 4.57 37.88
N ARG A 140 30.20 5.46 37.43
CA ARG A 140 29.85 6.71 36.75
C ARG A 140 30.14 6.70 35.25
N LEU A 141 30.39 5.53 34.67
CA LEU A 141 30.68 5.40 33.24
C LEU A 141 29.51 5.91 32.42
N GLN A 142 29.73 6.97 31.65
CA GLN A 142 28.80 7.57 30.70
C GLN A 142 29.08 7.15 29.25
N ALA A 143 30.36 6.94 28.91
CA ALA A 143 30.76 6.52 27.57
C ALA A 143 31.77 5.36 27.62
N LEU A 144 31.46 4.28 26.91
CA LEU A 144 32.35 3.13 26.73
C LEU A 144 32.57 2.84 25.25
N HIS A 145 33.81 2.99 24.80
CA HIS A 145 34.22 2.60 23.45
C HIS A 145 35.23 1.44 23.57
N CYS A 146 34.89 0.29 23.01
CA CYS A 146 35.74 -0.91 23.00
C CYS A 146 35.85 -1.52 21.59
N THR A 147 35.76 -0.67 20.57
CA THR A 147 35.78 -1.04 19.15
C THR A 147 37.04 -1.83 18.77
N ASN A 148 36.89 -2.81 17.88
CA ASN A 148 38.00 -3.55 17.28
C ASN A 148 38.87 -4.27 18.33
N ASN A 149 38.23 -5.15 19.10
CA ASN A 149 38.87 -6.08 20.05
C ASN A 149 38.41 -7.53 19.73
N ASN A 150 38.66 -8.48 20.64
CA ASN A 150 38.27 -9.89 20.51
C ASN A 150 37.23 -10.32 21.57
N LEU A 151 36.40 -9.39 22.07
CA LEU A 151 35.44 -9.68 23.14
C LEU A 151 34.39 -10.69 22.66
N SER A 152 34.21 -11.79 23.40
CA SER A 152 33.16 -12.79 23.12
C SER A 152 31.81 -12.46 23.78
N SER A 153 31.85 -11.66 24.83
CA SER A 153 30.69 -11.17 25.59
C SER A 153 31.03 -9.84 26.22
N LEU A 154 30.01 -9.00 26.45
CA LEU A 154 30.15 -7.75 27.18
C LEU A 154 28.93 -7.57 28.10
N ASP A 155 29.20 -7.26 29.37
CA ASP A 155 28.18 -7.02 30.39
C ASP A 155 28.36 -5.59 30.92
N VAL A 156 27.45 -4.70 30.52
CA VAL A 156 27.38 -3.31 31.01
C VAL A 156 26.16 -3.09 31.90
N SER A 157 25.52 -4.18 32.37
CA SER A 157 24.28 -4.10 33.15
C SER A 157 24.42 -3.36 34.47
N SER A 158 25.64 -3.25 35.00
CA SER A 158 25.96 -2.56 36.25
C SER A 158 26.34 -1.09 36.08
N ASN A 159 26.33 -0.57 34.85
CA ASN A 159 26.73 0.80 34.51
C ASN A 159 25.48 1.65 34.21
N GLU A 160 24.70 1.96 35.25
CA GLU A 160 23.39 2.63 35.12
C GLU A 160 23.48 4.05 34.54
N SER A 161 24.62 4.73 34.68
CA SER A 161 24.88 6.06 34.09
C SER A 161 25.35 6.02 32.64
N LEU A 162 25.42 4.84 32.01
CA LEU A 162 25.94 4.70 30.66
C LEU A 162 24.96 5.31 29.65
N GLU A 163 25.46 6.27 28.85
CA GLU A 163 24.70 6.99 27.83
C GLU A 163 25.06 6.47 26.43
N THR A 164 26.35 6.13 26.23
CA THR A 164 26.91 5.71 24.94
C THR A 164 27.73 4.42 25.05
N LEU A 165 27.40 3.44 24.21
CA LEU A 165 28.19 2.23 24.02
C LEU A 165 28.59 2.03 22.56
N MET A 166 29.89 1.96 22.31
CA MET A 166 30.47 1.56 21.02
C MET A 166 31.30 0.29 21.19
N CYS A 167 30.81 -0.84 20.71
CA CYS A 167 31.46 -2.16 20.83
C CYS A 167 31.60 -2.89 19.49
N ARG A 168 31.70 -2.10 18.40
CA ARG A 168 31.80 -2.62 17.03
C ARG A 168 33.04 -3.49 16.81
N LYS A 169 33.01 -4.37 15.80
CA LYS A 169 34.17 -5.19 15.40
C LYS A 169 34.73 -6.02 16.56
N ASN A 170 33.87 -6.80 17.19
CA ASN A 170 34.26 -7.76 18.22
C ASN A 170 33.76 -9.15 17.83
N LYS A 171 33.70 -10.08 18.79
CA LYS A 171 33.17 -11.43 18.61
C LYS A 171 31.97 -11.67 19.53
N ILE A 172 31.24 -10.60 19.86
CA ILE A 172 30.21 -10.61 20.90
C ILE A 172 29.04 -11.49 20.45
N THR A 173 28.72 -12.47 21.28
CA THR A 173 27.54 -13.34 21.15
C THR A 173 26.49 -13.04 22.22
N SER A 174 26.89 -12.38 23.31
CA SER A 174 26.03 -11.97 24.42
C SER A 174 26.39 -10.55 24.84
N LEU A 175 25.45 -9.63 24.70
CA LEU A 175 25.53 -8.26 25.16
C LEU A 175 24.41 -8.01 26.17
N LYS A 176 24.76 -7.61 27.39
CA LYS A 176 23.78 -7.19 28.41
C LYS A 176 23.87 -5.69 28.61
N LEU A 177 22.73 -5.02 28.44
CA LEU A 177 22.58 -3.58 28.54
C LEU A 177 22.23 -3.15 29.98
N PRO A 178 22.48 -1.88 30.35
CA PRO A 178 22.00 -1.34 31.62
C PRO A 178 20.48 -1.18 31.61
N SER A 179 19.92 -0.94 32.79
CA SER A 179 18.60 -0.33 32.94
C SER A 179 18.81 1.16 33.09
N SER A 180 18.58 1.93 32.03
CA SER A 180 18.89 3.36 32.02
C SER A 180 17.94 4.13 31.10
N ASP A 181 17.46 5.25 31.61
CA ASP A 181 16.65 6.21 30.85
C ASP A 181 17.54 7.20 30.05
N ASP A 182 18.82 7.28 30.40
CA ASP A 182 19.81 8.18 29.77
C ASP A 182 20.60 7.48 28.64
N PHE A 183 20.38 6.18 28.42
CA PHE A 183 21.07 5.41 27.39
C PHE A 183 20.51 5.74 26.00
N THR A 184 21.26 6.51 25.20
CA THR A 184 20.81 7.05 23.92
C THR A 184 21.48 6.40 22.71
N THR A 185 22.73 5.91 22.83
CA THR A 185 23.50 5.44 21.68
C THR A 185 24.07 4.04 21.88
N LEU A 186 23.64 3.09 21.04
CA LEU A 186 24.22 1.75 20.94
C LEU A 186 24.75 1.48 19.53
N THR A 187 26.05 1.22 19.42
CA THR A 187 26.65 0.65 18.21
C THR A 187 27.37 -0.66 18.51
N CYS A 188 26.79 -1.76 18.02
CA CYS A 188 27.30 -3.12 18.18
C CYS A 188 27.49 -3.85 16.85
N SER A 189 27.68 -3.11 15.75
CA SER A 189 27.90 -3.67 14.43
C SER A 189 29.15 -4.56 14.33
N GLU A 190 29.17 -5.48 13.36
CA GLU A 190 30.29 -6.39 13.10
C GLU A 190 30.61 -7.27 14.32
N ASN A 191 29.58 -8.01 14.77
CA ASN A 191 29.64 -8.97 15.89
C ASN A 191 28.93 -10.27 15.48
N TYR A 192 28.62 -11.13 16.46
CA TYR A 192 27.95 -12.42 16.24
C TYR A 192 26.65 -12.53 17.04
N LEU A 193 25.94 -11.41 17.26
CA LEU A 193 24.68 -11.40 17.97
C LEU A 193 23.59 -12.12 17.15
N GLU A 194 22.89 -13.06 17.78
CA GLU A 194 21.70 -13.72 17.21
C GLU A 194 20.39 -13.08 17.72
N SER A 195 20.46 -12.38 18.85
CA SER A 195 19.37 -11.63 19.46
C SER A 195 19.93 -10.52 20.34
N ILE A 196 19.11 -9.50 20.60
CA ILE A 196 19.42 -8.44 21.56
C ILE A 196 18.13 -8.03 22.27
N ASP A 197 18.21 -7.85 23.59
CA ASP A 197 17.12 -7.33 24.40
C ASP A 197 17.36 -5.83 24.63
N LEU A 198 16.41 -5.02 24.15
CA LEU A 198 16.44 -3.55 24.27
C LEU A 198 15.42 -3.03 25.29
N SER A 199 14.71 -3.92 26.00
CA SER A 199 13.60 -3.54 26.88
C SER A 199 14.00 -2.68 28.08
N THR A 200 15.29 -2.64 28.42
CA THR A 200 15.85 -1.88 29.53
C THR A 200 16.42 -0.52 29.13
N VAL A 201 16.37 -0.16 27.83
CA VAL A 201 16.90 1.10 27.29
C VAL A 201 15.88 1.79 26.36
N PRO A 202 14.69 2.17 26.87
CA PRO A 202 13.55 2.58 26.05
C PRO A 202 13.73 3.91 25.28
N TYR A 203 14.74 4.73 25.65
CA TYR A 203 14.99 6.05 25.08
C TYR A 203 16.15 6.08 24.05
N LEU A 204 16.52 4.93 23.49
CA LEU A 204 17.52 4.87 22.41
C LEU A 204 17.18 5.83 21.26
N GLU A 205 18.16 6.65 20.89
CA GLU A 205 18.11 7.57 19.76
C GLU A 205 18.78 6.95 18.52
N ILE A 206 19.93 6.31 18.72
CA ILE A 206 20.73 5.69 17.66
C ILE A 206 20.99 4.23 18.01
N PHE A 207 20.54 3.33 17.14
CA PHE A 207 20.82 1.91 17.26
C PHE A 207 21.42 1.32 15.98
N GLY A 208 22.72 1.03 16.03
CA GLY A 208 23.47 0.37 14.95
C GLY A 208 23.89 -1.06 15.32
N CYS A 209 23.29 -2.05 14.66
CA CYS A 209 23.53 -3.47 14.86
C CYS A 209 23.76 -4.21 13.52
N SER A 210 24.32 -3.51 12.53
CA SER A 210 24.67 -4.09 11.24
C SER A 210 25.72 -5.20 11.34
N ASP A 211 25.80 -6.10 10.34
CA ASP A 211 26.81 -7.16 10.30
C ASP A 211 26.77 -8.08 11.55
N ASN A 212 25.57 -8.57 11.88
CA ASN A 212 25.32 -9.55 12.93
C ASN A 212 24.56 -10.77 12.36
N ARG A 213 23.93 -11.60 13.20
CA ARG A 213 23.23 -12.83 12.80
C ARG A 213 21.77 -12.83 13.23
N ILE A 214 21.18 -11.67 13.49
CA ILE A 214 19.80 -11.54 13.99
C ILE A 214 18.82 -12.00 12.90
N SER A 215 17.92 -12.92 13.24
CA SER A 215 16.91 -13.45 12.31
C SER A 215 15.54 -12.81 12.43
N GLU A 216 15.21 -12.31 13.62
CA GLU A 216 13.97 -11.58 13.92
C GLU A 216 14.23 -10.53 14.99
N ILE A 217 13.57 -9.37 14.89
CA ILE A 217 13.63 -8.32 15.91
C ILE A 217 12.31 -7.53 15.97
N ILE A 218 11.96 -7.08 17.17
CA ILE A 218 10.81 -6.22 17.44
C ILE A 218 11.37 -4.90 17.95
N ILE A 219 11.05 -3.81 17.24
CA ILE A 219 11.35 -2.44 17.64
C ILE A 219 10.01 -1.74 17.82
N ASP A 220 9.58 -1.63 19.07
CA ASP A 220 8.28 -1.08 19.45
C ASP A 220 8.43 -0.09 20.60
N GLY A 221 7.83 1.09 20.47
CA GLY A 221 7.72 2.08 21.54
C GLY A 221 8.95 2.96 21.77
N PHE A 222 9.92 2.95 20.86
CA PHE A 222 11.08 3.84 20.96
C PHE A 222 10.74 5.24 20.41
N GLU A 223 10.21 6.09 21.28
CA GLU A 223 9.75 7.44 20.92
C GLU A 223 10.86 8.38 20.46
N SER A 224 12.09 8.18 20.96
CA SER A 224 13.27 9.01 20.66
C SER A 224 14.13 8.48 19.51
N MET A 225 13.87 7.27 19.00
CA MET A 225 14.75 6.66 17.99
C MET A 225 14.73 7.44 16.68
N GLU A 226 15.89 7.97 16.28
CA GLU A 226 16.09 8.75 15.06
C GLU A 226 16.73 7.91 13.95
N GLU A 227 17.66 7.01 14.31
CA GLU A 227 18.39 6.16 13.38
C GLU A 227 18.43 4.70 13.83
N LEU A 228 18.05 3.80 12.91
CA LEU A 228 18.07 2.35 13.08
C LEU A 228 18.83 1.68 11.93
N ASP A 229 19.94 1.01 12.25
CA ASP A 229 20.69 0.19 11.30
C ASP A 229 20.75 -1.28 11.72
N LEU A 230 20.09 -2.11 10.92
CA LEU A 230 20.02 -3.57 11.02
C LEU A 230 20.54 -4.23 9.74
N SER A 231 21.33 -3.51 8.93
CA SER A 231 21.82 -4.01 7.64
C SER A 231 22.72 -5.23 7.80
N ASN A 232 22.77 -6.10 6.79
CA ASN A 232 23.60 -7.30 6.78
C ASN A 232 23.39 -8.21 8.01
N ASN A 233 22.13 -8.58 8.24
CA ASN A 233 21.72 -9.57 9.23
C ASN A 233 21.02 -10.74 8.50
N ASN A 234 20.40 -11.64 9.27
CA ASN A 234 19.62 -12.76 8.73
C ASN A 234 18.11 -12.51 8.81
N LEU A 235 17.66 -11.24 8.81
CA LEU A 235 16.26 -10.91 9.10
C LEU A 235 15.32 -11.48 8.03
N SER A 236 14.44 -12.40 8.42
CA SER A 236 13.28 -12.80 7.62
C SER A 236 12.01 -12.05 8.01
N LYS A 237 12.00 -11.48 9.22
CA LYS A 237 10.88 -10.73 9.79
C LYS A 237 11.38 -9.59 10.66
N ILE A 238 10.74 -8.44 10.54
CA ILE A 238 10.95 -7.26 11.38
C ILE A 238 9.59 -6.70 11.78
N THR A 239 9.46 -6.22 13.01
CA THR A 239 8.28 -5.48 13.47
C THR A 239 8.71 -4.08 13.89
N LEU A 240 8.09 -3.06 13.28
CA LEU A 240 8.37 -1.65 13.50
C LEU A 240 7.08 -0.94 13.88
N SER A 241 6.92 -0.58 15.15
CA SER A 241 5.73 0.11 15.64
C SER A 241 6.07 1.21 16.62
N ASN A 242 5.26 2.28 16.64
CA ASN A 242 5.44 3.39 17.56
C ASN A 242 6.85 4.02 17.52
N LEU A 243 7.33 4.35 16.31
CA LEU A 243 8.63 5.00 16.08
C LEU A 243 8.44 6.40 15.46
N PRO A 244 7.82 7.35 16.19
CA PRO A 244 7.41 8.65 15.64
C PRO A 244 8.57 9.57 15.27
N SER A 245 9.79 9.32 15.78
CA SER A 245 10.99 10.13 15.54
C SER A 245 11.92 9.55 14.48
N LEU A 246 11.69 8.32 14.00
CA LEU A 246 12.62 7.64 13.12
C LEU A 246 12.72 8.34 11.76
N THR A 247 13.92 8.82 11.44
CA THR A 247 14.24 9.53 10.19
C THR A 247 15.05 8.67 9.23
N ALA A 248 15.88 7.76 9.74
CA ALA A 248 16.73 6.89 8.94
C ALA A 248 16.54 5.41 9.32
N LEU A 249 16.15 4.60 8.33
CA LEU A 249 16.03 3.16 8.45
C LEU A 249 16.93 2.44 7.45
N HIS A 250 17.83 1.62 7.99
CA HIS A 250 18.80 0.82 7.25
C HIS A 250 18.58 -0.66 7.55
N ILE A 251 18.11 -1.41 6.56
CA ILE A 251 17.75 -2.84 6.66
C ILE A 251 18.27 -3.62 5.44
N SER A 252 19.24 -3.07 4.73
CA SER A 252 19.79 -3.64 3.51
C SER A 252 20.45 -4.99 3.76
N LYS A 253 20.57 -5.84 2.74
CA LYS A 253 21.22 -7.16 2.82
C LYS A 253 20.62 -8.06 3.90
N ASN A 254 19.31 -8.25 3.83
CA ASN A 254 18.57 -9.16 4.71
C ASN A 254 17.73 -10.14 3.86
N GLY A 255 16.85 -10.92 4.49
CA GLY A 255 15.96 -11.88 3.85
C GLY A 255 14.50 -11.44 3.76
N LEU A 256 14.19 -10.15 3.95
CA LEU A 256 12.82 -9.66 4.12
C LEU A 256 11.99 -9.79 2.84
N GLU A 257 10.80 -10.40 2.95
CA GLU A 257 9.85 -10.51 1.84
C GLU A 257 8.79 -9.40 1.84
N LYS A 258 8.56 -8.80 3.01
CA LYS A 258 7.63 -7.71 3.25
C LYS A 258 8.16 -6.79 4.33
N ILE A 259 7.69 -5.55 4.30
CA ILE A 259 7.93 -4.56 5.35
C ILE A 259 6.69 -3.69 5.52
N ASP A 260 6.36 -3.37 6.78
CA ASP A 260 5.36 -2.36 7.13
C ASP A 260 6.08 -1.09 7.58
N LEU A 261 5.81 0.01 6.87
CA LEU A 261 6.41 1.33 7.11
C LEU A 261 5.37 2.33 7.64
N SER A 262 4.13 1.89 7.88
CA SER A 262 2.97 2.76 8.10
C SER A 262 3.05 3.62 9.37
N SER A 263 3.88 3.21 10.33
CA SER A 263 4.13 3.89 11.60
C SER A 263 5.25 4.95 11.53
N LEU A 264 6.03 5.00 10.44
CA LEU A 264 7.28 5.76 10.35
C LEU A 264 7.06 7.14 9.69
N SER A 265 6.18 7.98 10.25
CA SER A 265 5.72 9.21 9.57
C SER A 265 6.79 10.25 9.27
N LYS A 266 7.93 10.22 10.00
CA LYS A 266 9.08 11.11 9.80
C LYS A 266 10.20 10.50 8.96
N LEU A 267 10.02 9.29 8.41
CA LEU A 267 11.06 8.60 7.66
C LEU A 267 11.51 9.42 6.45
N GLU A 268 12.78 9.83 6.43
CA GLU A 268 13.42 10.60 5.37
C GLU A 268 14.31 9.72 4.48
N LYS A 269 14.88 8.66 5.06
CA LYS A 269 15.83 7.77 4.39
C LYS A 269 15.49 6.31 4.66
N LEU A 270 15.24 5.57 3.58
CA LEU A 270 15.04 4.13 3.59
C LEU A 270 16.10 3.45 2.72
N GLU A 271 16.95 2.65 3.36
CA GLU A 271 17.86 1.73 2.69
C GLU A 271 17.40 0.30 2.97
N CYS A 272 16.81 -0.34 1.95
CA CYS A 272 16.25 -1.68 2.02
C CYS A 272 16.70 -2.55 0.84
N ASP A 273 17.80 -2.18 0.19
CA ASP A 273 18.38 -2.90 -0.93
C ASP A 273 18.83 -4.31 -0.54
N ASN A 274 18.95 -5.20 -1.52
CA ASN A 274 19.38 -6.59 -1.34
C ASN A 274 18.51 -7.35 -0.32
N ASN A 275 17.20 -7.33 -0.55
CA ASN A 275 16.21 -8.12 0.19
C ASN A 275 15.37 -8.97 -0.79
N LYS A 276 14.21 -9.46 -0.37
CA LYS A 276 13.26 -10.21 -1.21
C LYS A 276 11.92 -9.47 -1.35
N LEU A 277 11.91 -8.15 -1.13
CA LEU A 277 10.69 -7.34 -1.12
C LEU A 277 10.05 -7.36 -2.50
N SER A 278 8.77 -7.70 -2.57
CA SER A 278 8.00 -7.64 -3.82
C SER A 278 7.15 -6.38 -3.95
N GLU A 279 7.02 -5.62 -2.87
CA GLU A 279 6.26 -4.37 -2.77
C GLU A 279 6.86 -3.49 -1.67
N ILE A 280 6.76 -2.18 -1.86
CA ILE A 280 7.12 -1.16 -0.88
C ILE A 280 6.03 -0.09 -0.97
N ASP A 281 5.47 0.31 0.16
CA ASP A 281 4.46 1.37 0.27
C ASP A 281 4.97 2.48 1.19
N LEU A 282 5.18 3.67 0.61
CA LEU A 282 5.62 4.87 1.32
C LEU A 282 4.50 5.91 1.47
N THR A 283 3.23 5.54 1.28
CA THR A 283 2.09 6.48 1.35
C THR A 283 1.94 7.14 2.70
N LYS A 284 2.49 6.53 3.77
CA LYS A 284 2.50 7.06 5.14
C LYS A 284 3.83 7.73 5.52
N ASN A 285 4.76 7.85 4.58
CA ASN A 285 6.11 8.35 4.79
C ASN A 285 6.39 9.54 3.84
N PRO A 286 5.60 10.63 3.91
CA PRO A 286 5.65 11.72 2.94
C PRO A 286 6.99 12.47 2.90
N GLN A 287 7.78 12.37 3.97
CA GLN A 287 9.09 13.01 4.08
C GLN A 287 10.22 12.23 3.38
N CYS A 288 9.98 10.98 2.95
CA CYS A 288 11.02 10.13 2.37
C CYS A 288 11.66 10.80 1.15
N ARG A 289 12.97 11.06 1.22
CA ARG A 289 13.78 11.69 0.16
C ARG A 289 14.80 10.75 -0.44
N ILE A 290 15.24 9.75 0.31
CA ILE A 290 16.25 8.78 -0.12
C ILE A 290 15.63 7.40 -0.02
N LEU A 291 15.48 6.73 -1.17
CA LEU A 291 15.08 5.34 -1.26
C LEU A 291 16.14 4.56 -2.02
N LYS A 292 16.78 3.60 -1.33
CA LYS A 292 17.60 2.58 -1.96
C LYS A 292 16.90 1.24 -1.80
N CYS A 293 16.46 0.66 -2.91
CA CYS A 293 15.73 -0.61 -2.91
C CYS A 293 16.17 -1.59 -4.01
N TYR A 294 17.30 -1.35 -4.69
CA TYR A 294 17.88 -2.29 -5.66
C TYR A 294 18.11 -3.69 -5.05
N GLY A 295 18.24 -4.72 -5.88
CA GLY A 295 18.40 -6.10 -5.42
C GLY A 295 17.17 -6.64 -4.68
N ASN A 296 15.96 -6.20 -5.07
CA ASN A 296 14.69 -6.71 -4.55
C ASN A 296 13.89 -7.40 -5.68
N ARG A 297 12.59 -7.64 -5.50
CA ARG A 297 11.71 -8.39 -6.43
C ARG A 297 10.50 -7.58 -6.89
N ILE A 298 10.64 -6.26 -7.04
CA ILE A 298 9.61 -5.34 -7.50
C ILE A 298 9.60 -5.27 -9.04
N GLY A 299 9.46 -6.45 -9.67
CA GLY A 299 9.53 -6.58 -11.12
C GLY A 299 8.18 -6.49 -11.84
N ASP A 300 7.08 -6.60 -11.09
CA ASP A 300 5.72 -6.44 -11.60
C ASP A 300 5.43 -4.94 -11.83
N ALA A 301 5.07 -4.58 -13.06
CA ALA A 301 4.86 -3.18 -13.45
C ALA A 301 3.82 -2.47 -12.58
N SER A 302 2.75 -3.16 -12.18
CA SER A 302 1.70 -2.59 -11.32
C SER A 302 2.20 -2.32 -9.90
N LYS A 303 3.12 -3.15 -9.39
CA LYS A 303 3.72 -2.97 -8.06
C LYS A 303 4.74 -1.84 -8.07
N MET A 304 5.58 -1.75 -9.12
CA MET A 304 6.49 -0.62 -9.29
C MET A 304 5.70 0.70 -9.44
N GLU A 305 4.58 0.69 -10.17
CA GLU A 305 3.71 1.87 -10.31
C GLU A 305 3.12 2.31 -8.97
N LYS A 306 2.71 1.36 -8.11
CA LYS A 306 2.26 1.66 -6.75
C LYS A 306 3.36 2.29 -5.90
N LEU A 307 4.58 1.75 -5.94
CA LEU A 307 5.74 2.34 -5.26
C LEU A 307 5.99 3.77 -5.75
N ILE A 308 6.09 3.96 -7.07
CA ILE A 308 6.25 5.27 -7.70
C ILE A 308 5.15 6.24 -7.29
N SER A 309 3.90 5.79 -7.24
CA SER A 309 2.76 6.59 -6.81
C SER A 309 2.86 7.01 -5.35
N SER A 310 3.36 6.13 -4.48
CA SER A 310 3.58 6.42 -3.05
C SER A 310 4.70 7.43 -2.81
N LEU A 311 5.64 7.59 -3.74
CA LEU A 311 6.70 8.60 -3.67
C LEU A 311 6.14 9.99 -4.02
N GLY A 312 6.12 10.88 -3.02
CA GLY A 312 5.67 12.27 -3.16
C GLY A 312 6.62 13.14 -3.99
N ALA A 313 6.08 14.11 -4.73
CA ALA A 313 6.87 15.07 -5.50
C ALA A 313 7.70 15.99 -4.60
N LYS A 314 8.93 16.35 -5.02
CA LYS A 314 9.75 17.33 -4.29
C LYS A 314 9.45 18.74 -4.76
N THR A 315 9.18 19.62 -3.80
CA THR A 315 8.81 21.03 -4.07
C THR A 315 10.02 21.95 -4.02
N ASP A 316 11.00 21.64 -3.17
CA ASP A 316 12.27 22.35 -3.05
C ASP A 316 13.27 22.04 -4.20
N ASP A 317 14.46 22.62 -4.11
CA ASP A 317 15.53 22.49 -5.12
C ASP A 317 16.39 21.23 -4.95
N LEU A 318 16.20 20.47 -3.87
CA LEU A 318 16.94 19.25 -3.62
C LEU A 318 16.17 18.09 -4.26
N PRO A 319 16.69 17.40 -5.29
CA PRO A 319 16.00 16.25 -5.84
C PRO A 319 15.95 15.08 -4.84
N GLY A 320 14.91 14.26 -4.92
CA GLY A 320 14.88 12.96 -4.25
C GLY A 320 15.85 11.98 -4.91
N LEU A 321 16.33 10.99 -4.16
CA LEU A 321 17.22 9.93 -4.64
C LEU A 321 16.48 8.60 -4.64
N PHE A 322 16.34 7.98 -5.81
CA PHE A 322 15.72 6.67 -5.96
C PHE A 322 16.68 5.69 -6.65
N ALA A 323 17.44 4.91 -5.86
CA ALA A 323 18.30 3.86 -6.37
C ALA A 323 17.51 2.55 -6.41
N VAL A 324 17.03 2.20 -7.60
CA VAL A 324 15.96 1.21 -7.79
C VAL A 324 16.45 -0.11 -8.35
N VAL A 325 17.55 -0.11 -9.09
CA VAL A 325 18.13 -1.31 -9.71
C VAL A 325 19.63 -1.39 -9.49
N ASP A 326 20.17 -2.58 -9.56
CA ASP A 326 21.58 -2.88 -9.76
C ASP A 326 21.72 -3.79 -10.98
N THR A 327 22.01 -3.22 -12.15
CA THR A 327 22.12 -3.98 -13.40
C THR A 327 23.31 -4.94 -13.44
N LYS A 328 24.23 -4.88 -12.46
CA LYS A 328 25.32 -5.84 -12.28
C LYS A 328 24.96 -6.96 -11.32
N ASN A 329 23.91 -6.82 -10.53
CA ASN A 329 23.44 -7.86 -9.64
C ASN A 329 22.65 -8.92 -10.44
N ALA A 330 23.15 -10.15 -10.47
CA ALA A 330 22.51 -11.27 -11.16
C ALA A 330 21.14 -11.65 -10.56
N ASN A 331 20.88 -11.26 -9.30
CA ASN A 331 19.62 -11.50 -8.59
C ASN A 331 18.70 -10.27 -8.58
N GLU A 332 19.00 -9.24 -9.37
CA GLU A 332 18.10 -8.08 -9.49
C GLU A 332 16.74 -8.51 -10.06
N GLY A 333 15.69 -8.31 -9.27
CA GLY A 333 14.32 -8.61 -9.62
C GLY A 333 13.45 -7.36 -9.75
N ASN A 334 13.95 -6.17 -9.43
CA ASN A 334 13.27 -4.92 -9.69
C ASN A 334 13.32 -4.58 -11.18
N ARG A 335 12.26 -3.96 -11.68
CA ARG A 335 12.19 -3.40 -13.03
C ARG A 335 11.48 -2.07 -12.99
N ILE A 336 12.03 -1.09 -13.68
CA ILE A 336 11.43 0.23 -13.86
C ILE A 336 11.54 0.64 -15.33
N THR A 337 10.42 1.01 -15.92
CA THR A 337 10.38 1.35 -17.35
C THR A 337 10.86 2.79 -17.61
N PRO A 338 11.27 3.13 -18.83
CA PRO A 338 11.62 4.51 -19.18
C PRO A 338 10.49 5.52 -18.91
N THR A 339 9.23 5.15 -19.18
CA THR A 339 8.06 5.99 -18.88
C THR A 339 7.92 6.26 -17.38
N GLN A 340 8.10 5.23 -16.56
CA GLN A 340 8.10 5.34 -15.10
C GLN A 340 9.23 6.23 -14.58
N VAL A 341 10.43 6.10 -15.15
CA VAL A 341 11.56 6.99 -14.83
C VAL A 341 11.22 8.45 -15.17
N GLN A 342 10.60 8.72 -16.31
CA GLN A 342 10.17 10.09 -16.65
C GLN A 342 9.12 10.63 -15.67
N GLY A 343 8.18 9.80 -15.24
CA GLY A 343 7.23 10.14 -14.17
C GLY A 343 7.94 10.52 -12.87
N MET A 344 8.99 9.79 -12.49
CA MET A 344 9.81 10.12 -11.32
C MET A 344 10.60 11.42 -11.49
N LYS A 345 11.18 11.66 -12.67
CA LYS A 345 11.86 12.94 -12.99
C LYS A 345 10.88 14.12 -12.90
N ALA A 346 9.65 13.98 -13.38
CA ALA A 346 8.60 15.00 -13.23
C ALA A 346 8.25 15.28 -11.75
N LYS A 347 8.39 14.29 -10.88
CA LYS A 347 8.28 14.43 -9.41
C LYS A 347 9.55 14.98 -8.74
N LYS A 348 10.55 15.44 -9.49
CA LYS A 348 11.90 15.86 -9.03
C LYS A 348 12.67 14.75 -8.28
N TRP A 349 12.51 13.51 -8.69
CA TRP A 349 13.37 12.41 -8.25
C TRP A 349 14.43 12.08 -9.30
N ARG A 350 15.65 11.87 -8.84
CA ARG A 350 16.73 11.28 -9.64
C ARG A 350 16.71 9.78 -9.45
N VAL A 351 16.63 9.05 -10.56
CA VAL A 351 16.59 7.58 -10.58
C VAL A 351 17.98 7.04 -10.91
N PHE A 352 18.43 6.06 -10.13
CA PHE A 352 19.78 5.53 -10.21
C PHE A 352 19.82 4.00 -10.34
N ASP A 353 20.84 3.55 -11.07
CA ASP A 353 21.34 2.19 -11.12
C ASP A 353 22.61 2.09 -10.26
N HIS A 354 22.60 1.17 -9.29
CA HIS A 354 23.73 0.93 -8.41
C HIS A 354 24.95 0.36 -9.16
N LYS A 355 24.71 -0.43 -10.22
CA LYS A 355 25.74 -0.95 -11.15
C LYS A 355 26.96 -1.55 -10.44
N GLY A 356 26.74 -2.37 -9.41
CA GLY A 356 27.78 -3.01 -8.61
C GLY A 356 28.69 -2.03 -7.86
N GLY A 357 28.18 -0.85 -7.51
CA GLY A 357 28.90 0.19 -6.76
C GLY A 357 29.70 1.17 -7.61
N ALA A 358 29.65 1.08 -8.94
CA ALA A 358 30.29 2.07 -9.81
C ALA A 358 29.76 3.48 -9.52
N ASN A 359 30.64 4.49 -9.46
CA ASN A 359 30.30 5.88 -9.12
C ASN A 359 29.49 5.99 -7.81
N ASP A 360 29.89 5.26 -6.77
CA ASP A 360 29.21 5.18 -5.47
C ASP A 360 27.73 4.75 -5.58
N GLY A 361 27.40 4.00 -6.62
CA GLY A 361 26.04 3.57 -6.92
C GLY A 361 25.11 4.66 -7.47
N LYS A 362 25.67 5.80 -7.92
CA LYS A 362 24.91 6.96 -8.41
C LYS A 362 24.99 7.11 -9.94
N ASN A 363 24.72 6.02 -10.66
CA ASN A 363 24.66 6.05 -12.12
C ASN A 363 23.25 6.44 -12.54
N GLU A 364 23.06 7.59 -13.20
CA GLU A 364 21.73 7.98 -13.68
C GLU A 364 21.17 6.90 -14.60
N TYR A 365 19.90 6.58 -14.38
CA TYR A 365 19.24 5.48 -15.03
C TYR A 365 17.98 5.96 -15.75
N ASP A 366 17.90 5.66 -17.04
CA ASP A 366 16.78 6.04 -17.92
C ASP A 366 15.72 4.93 -18.07
N GLY A 367 15.83 3.85 -17.28
CA GLY A 367 15.00 2.65 -17.40
C GLY A 367 15.67 1.57 -18.26
N ASP A 368 15.16 0.34 -18.23
CA ASP A 368 15.65 -0.68 -19.16
C ASP A 368 15.22 -0.30 -20.59
N GLY A 369 16.19 -0.02 -21.46
CA GLY A 369 15.93 0.25 -22.89
C GLY A 369 15.43 -0.99 -23.65
N THR A 370 15.12 -2.09 -22.95
CA THR A 370 14.42 -3.22 -23.53
C THR A 370 12.95 -2.85 -23.58
N GLU A 371 12.44 -2.59 -24.79
CA GLU A 371 10.99 -2.49 -25.00
C GLU A 371 10.32 -3.64 -24.24
N THR A 372 9.38 -3.30 -23.36
CA THR A 372 8.54 -4.28 -22.68
C THR A 372 8.03 -5.26 -23.73
N PRO A 373 8.18 -6.59 -23.55
CA PRO A 373 7.68 -7.56 -24.50
C PRO A 373 6.24 -7.22 -24.86
N LYS A 374 6.00 -6.94 -26.13
CA LYS A 374 4.69 -6.59 -26.65
C LYS A 374 4.02 -7.85 -27.17
N PHE A 375 2.78 -8.03 -26.76
CA PHE A 375 1.97 -9.18 -27.13
C PHE A 375 0.74 -8.74 -27.91
N SER A 376 0.25 -9.60 -28.77
CA SER A 376 -1.01 -9.37 -29.44
C SER A 376 -2.17 -9.83 -28.55
N VAL A 377 -3.25 -9.06 -28.58
CA VAL A 377 -4.54 -9.40 -28.01
C VAL A 377 -5.52 -9.57 -29.16
N THR A 378 -6.07 -10.77 -29.30
CA THR A 378 -7.06 -11.08 -30.35
C THR A 378 -8.41 -11.32 -29.71
N LEU A 379 -9.45 -10.73 -30.29
CA LEU A 379 -10.83 -10.92 -29.85
C LEU A 379 -11.48 -11.99 -30.75
N ASP A 380 -11.84 -13.14 -30.17
CA ASP A 380 -12.52 -14.25 -30.85
C ASP A 380 -13.97 -14.33 -30.38
N PHE A 381 -14.91 -13.98 -31.25
CA PHE A 381 -16.34 -13.95 -30.94
C PHE A 381 -17.17 -14.00 -32.23
N ASP A 382 -18.42 -14.43 -32.14
CA ASP A 382 -19.35 -14.38 -33.28
C ASP A 382 -20.01 -12.98 -33.37
N PRO A 383 -19.67 -12.16 -34.39
CA PRO A 383 -20.17 -10.80 -34.53
C PRO A 383 -21.67 -10.75 -34.88
N GLN A 384 -22.34 -11.88 -35.14
CA GLN A 384 -23.80 -11.91 -35.31
C GLN A 384 -24.55 -11.63 -34.01
N PHE A 385 -23.93 -11.89 -32.84
CA PHE A 385 -24.60 -11.77 -31.55
C PHE A 385 -24.26 -10.48 -30.79
N ALA A 386 -23.02 -10.03 -30.87
CA ALA A 386 -22.55 -8.85 -30.14
C ALA A 386 -21.39 -8.15 -30.87
N THR A 387 -21.03 -6.95 -30.42
CA THR A 387 -19.70 -6.37 -30.63
C THR A 387 -18.87 -6.55 -29.37
N MET A 388 -17.57 -6.80 -29.53
CA MET A 388 -16.61 -6.89 -28.43
C MET A 388 -15.45 -5.94 -28.69
N ARG A 389 -15.05 -5.17 -27.67
CA ARG A 389 -13.89 -4.28 -27.71
C ARG A 389 -13.15 -4.24 -26.38
N ILE A 390 -11.91 -3.78 -26.42
CA ILE A 390 -11.17 -3.39 -25.22
C ILE A 390 -11.54 -1.95 -24.85
N GLU A 391 -11.72 -1.69 -23.56
CA GLU A 391 -12.11 -0.37 -23.04
C GLU A 391 -10.98 0.65 -23.19
N GLN A 392 -9.74 0.23 -22.92
CA GLN A 392 -8.55 1.05 -22.99
C GLN A 392 -8.17 1.34 -24.46
N ASP A 393 -7.73 2.57 -24.74
CA ASP A 393 -7.19 2.98 -26.05
C ASP A 393 -5.75 2.48 -26.20
N VAL A 394 -5.61 1.24 -26.69
CA VAL A 394 -4.33 0.54 -26.85
C VAL A 394 -4.25 -0.13 -28.23
N ASP A 395 -3.05 -0.21 -28.82
CA ASP A 395 -2.82 -1.01 -30.02
C ASP A 395 -2.81 -2.51 -29.67
N LEU A 396 -3.91 -3.20 -29.98
CA LEU A 396 -4.07 -4.63 -29.68
C LEU A 396 -3.07 -5.53 -30.40
N LYS A 397 -2.35 -5.05 -31.42
CA LYS A 397 -1.27 -5.82 -32.05
C LYS A 397 0.02 -5.78 -31.24
N SER A 398 0.12 -4.85 -30.28
CA SER A 398 1.34 -4.48 -29.58
C SER A 398 1.03 -3.96 -28.17
N VAL A 399 0.45 -4.82 -27.33
CA VAL A 399 0.14 -4.50 -25.93
C VAL A 399 1.32 -4.83 -25.04
N GLU A 400 1.74 -3.90 -24.19
CA GLU A 400 2.86 -4.12 -23.26
C GLU A 400 2.53 -5.23 -22.25
N ARG A 401 3.51 -6.08 -21.95
CA ARG A 401 3.41 -7.08 -20.88
C ARG A 401 2.96 -6.45 -19.56
N ASP A 402 2.15 -7.20 -18.83
CA ASP A 402 1.54 -6.84 -17.54
C ASP A 402 0.51 -5.70 -17.58
N THR A 403 0.08 -5.27 -18.78
CA THR A 403 -1.09 -4.38 -18.95
C THR A 403 -2.39 -5.09 -18.56
N GLU A 404 -3.18 -4.51 -17.64
CA GLU A 404 -4.55 -4.94 -17.36
C GLU A 404 -5.51 -4.32 -18.37
N LEU A 405 -6.32 -5.15 -19.05
CA LEU A 405 -7.32 -4.73 -20.03
C LEU A 405 -8.73 -5.13 -19.57
N SER A 406 -9.72 -4.26 -19.85
CA SER A 406 -11.14 -4.53 -19.63
C SER A 406 -11.84 -4.85 -20.96
N VAL A 407 -12.78 -5.79 -20.92
CA VAL A 407 -13.58 -6.19 -22.09
C VAL A 407 -14.98 -5.58 -22.00
N ILE A 408 -15.39 -4.86 -23.04
CA ILE A 408 -16.77 -4.37 -23.22
C ILE A 408 -17.46 -5.21 -24.30
N ILE A 409 -18.69 -5.63 -23.99
CA ILE A 409 -19.55 -6.41 -24.88
C ILE A 409 -20.88 -5.68 -25.03
N ASP A 410 -21.24 -5.31 -26.25
CA ASP A 410 -22.56 -4.75 -26.58
C ASP A 410 -23.38 -5.75 -27.40
N TYR A 411 -24.51 -6.20 -26.86
CA TYR A 411 -25.38 -7.17 -27.52
C TYR A 411 -26.21 -6.51 -28.62
N LYS A 412 -26.31 -7.16 -29.79
CA LYS A 412 -27.03 -6.60 -30.94
C LYS A 412 -28.55 -6.62 -30.81
N PHE A 413 -29.10 -7.60 -30.08
CA PHE A 413 -30.53 -7.81 -29.94
C PHE A 413 -30.88 -8.28 -28.52
N GLN A 414 -32.13 -8.11 -28.12
CA GLN A 414 -32.63 -8.60 -26.83
C GLN A 414 -32.60 -10.14 -26.77
N GLY A 415 -32.37 -10.69 -25.57
CA GLY A 415 -32.39 -12.14 -25.35
C GLY A 415 -31.07 -12.88 -25.60
N ILE A 416 -30.01 -12.17 -26.02
CA ILE A 416 -28.65 -12.72 -26.08
C ILE A 416 -28.01 -12.67 -24.70
N TYR A 417 -27.30 -13.72 -24.32
CA TYR A 417 -26.52 -13.76 -23.09
C TYR A 417 -25.11 -14.31 -23.33
N LEU A 418 -24.16 -13.88 -22.51
CA LEU A 418 -22.78 -14.37 -22.50
C LEU A 418 -22.74 -15.74 -21.81
N SER A 419 -22.42 -16.80 -22.55
CA SER A 419 -22.26 -18.14 -21.98
C SER A 419 -20.84 -18.37 -21.47
N GLU A 420 -19.85 -17.83 -22.17
CA GLU A 420 -18.42 -17.98 -21.87
C GLU A 420 -17.67 -16.69 -22.17
N LEU A 421 -16.72 -16.32 -21.31
CA LEU A 421 -15.71 -15.31 -21.59
C LEU A 421 -14.39 -15.74 -20.98
N THR A 422 -13.41 -16.05 -21.81
CA THR A 422 -12.09 -16.52 -21.37
C THR A 422 -10.96 -15.72 -21.99
N ALA A 423 -9.83 -15.62 -21.28
CA ALA A 423 -8.55 -15.14 -21.81
C ALA A 423 -7.54 -16.29 -21.73
N ASN A 424 -7.07 -16.79 -22.88
CA ASN A 424 -6.25 -18.01 -22.98
C ASN A 424 -6.84 -19.22 -22.20
N GLY A 425 -8.17 -19.34 -22.20
CA GLY A 425 -8.89 -20.41 -21.50
C GLY A 425 -9.17 -20.14 -20.01
N VAL A 426 -8.66 -19.05 -19.43
CA VAL A 426 -8.99 -18.63 -18.05
C VAL A 426 -10.30 -17.86 -18.05
N ASP A 427 -11.28 -18.26 -17.23
CA ASP A 427 -12.57 -17.57 -17.10
C ASP A 427 -12.43 -16.17 -16.50
N ILE A 428 -12.96 -15.16 -17.18
CA ILE A 428 -12.93 -13.76 -16.76
C ILE A 428 -14.33 -13.13 -16.70
N ARG A 429 -15.42 -13.93 -16.69
CA ARG A 429 -16.80 -13.42 -16.75
C ARG A 429 -17.16 -12.45 -15.63
N ASP A 430 -16.69 -12.70 -14.41
CA ASP A 430 -17.03 -11.90 -13.23
C ASP A 430 -16.44 -10.48 -13.31
N LYS A 431 -15.15 -10.38 -13.64
CA LYS A 431 -14.41 -9.11 -13.64
C LYS A 431 -14.37 -8.43 -15.01
N LYS A 432 -14.53 -9.22 -16.09
CA LYS A 432 -14.31 -8.82 -17.49
C LYS A 432 -12.95 -8.14 -17.69
N LYS A 433 -11.94 -8.61 -16.96
CA LYS A 433 -10.58 -8.05 -16.93
C LYS A 433 -9.55 -9.16 -16.97
N PHE A 434 -8.42 -8.89 -17.61
CA PHE A 434 -7.27 -9.80 -17.68
C PHE A 434 -5.97 -9.02 -17.81
N VAL A 435 -4.85 -9.67 -17.45
CA VAL A 435 -3.51 -9.10 -17.55
C VAL A 435 -2.75 -9.77 -18.69
N VAL A 436 -2.18 -8.99 -19.60
CA VAL A 436 -1.48 -9.50 -20.78
C VAL A 436 -0.08 -9.97 -20.40
N ARG A 437 0.18 -11.27 -20.38
CA ARG A 437 1.53 -11.82 -20.09
C ARG A 437 2.19 -12.55 -21.25
N GLU A 438 1.40 -12.83 -22.28
CA GLU A 438 1.74 -13.50 -23.52
C GLU A 438 0.70 -13.13 -24.58
N ASN A 439 0.85 -13.61 -25.82
CA ASN A 439 -0.18 -13.46 -26.84
C ASN A 439 -1.50 -14.03 -26.31
N THR A 440 -2.52 -13.19 -26.25
CA THR A 440 -3.76 -13.51 -25.56
C THR A 440 -4.93 -13.55 -26.54
N VAL A 441 -5.66 -14.66 -26.53
CA VAL A 441 -6.95 -14.77 -27.21
C VAL A 441 -8.06 -14.60 -26.17
N VAL A 442 -8.84 -13.53 -26.32
CA VAL A 442 -10.05 -13.30 -25.55
C VAL A 442 -11.21 -13.88 -26.32
N LYS A 443 -11.76 -14.99 -25.82
CA LYS A 443 -12.84 -15.72 -26.47
C LYS A 443 -14.16 -15.44 -25.77
N ALA A 444 -15.18 -15.07 -26.53
CA ALA A 444 -16.56 -14.93 -26.05
C ALA A 444 -17.52 -15.84 -26.83
N THR A 445 -18.32 -16.61 -26.10
CA THR A 445 -19.38 -17.45 -26.66
C THR A 445 -20.74 -16.93 -26.17
N PHE A 446 -21.74 -16.93 -27.05
CA PHE A 446 -23.07 -16.40 -26.77
C PHE A 446 -24.15 -17.45 -26.92
N GLY A 447 -25.16 -17.37 -26.06
CA GLY A 447 -26.41 -18.11 -26.19
C GLY A 447 -27.58 -17.19 -26.56
N ARG A 448 -28.66 -17.78 -27.09
CA ARG A 448 -29.95 -17.11 -27.25
C ARG A 448 -30.96 -17.70 -26.28
N LEU A 449 -31.69 -16.82 -25.61
CA LEU A 449 -32.87 -17.19 -24.86
C LEU A 449 -34.00 -17.47 -25.83
N VAL A 450 -34.60 -18.65 -25.71
CA VAL A 450 -35.69 -19.12 -26.56
C VAL A 450 -36.90 -19.51 -25.70
N TYR A 451 -38.10 -19.24 -26.20
CA TYR A 451 -39.34 -19.65 -25.57
C TYR A 451 -40.28 -20.33 -26.57
N PRO A 452 -41.12 -21.28 -26.11
CA PRO A 452 -42.18 -21.80 -26.93
C PRO A 452 -43.30 -20.76 -27.09
N VAL A 453 -43.85 -20.67 -28.30
CA VAL A 453 -45.07 -19.95 -28.63
C VAL A 453 -46.14 -20.98 -28.94
N THR A 454 -47.19 -20.96 -28.15
CA THR A 454 -48.33 -21.88 -28.29
C THR A 454 -49.57 -21.12 -28.75
N THR A 455 -50.52 -21.83 -29.35
CA THR A 455 -51.79 -21.25 -29.79
C THR A 455 -52.94 -21.89 -29.03
N LYS A 456 -53.92 -21.07 -28.64
CA LYS A 456 -55.19 -21.51 -28.06
C LYS A 456 -56.32 -20.88 -28.84
N VAL A 457 -57.16 -21.71 -29.45
CA VAL A 457 -58.31 -21.25 -30.24
C VAL A 457 -59.59 -21.45 -29.43
N ILE A 458 -60.38 -20.39 -29.31
CA ILE A 458 -61.71 -20.39 -28.68
C ILE A 458 -62.72 -20.11 -29.79
N GLY A 459 -63.69 -21.01 -29.99
CA GLY A 459 -64.59 -20.98 -31.14
C GLY A 459 -64.06 -21.75 -32.36
N GLU A 460 -64.60 -21.49 -33.55
CA GLU A 460 -64.22 -22.22 -34.77
C GLU A 460 -63.55 -21.31 -35.82
N GLY A 461 -62.31 -21.66 -36.18
CA GLY A 461 -61.52 -21.01 -37.22
C GLY A 461 -60.08 -21.52 -37.23
N ASP A 462 -59.35 -21.22 -38.29
CA ASP A 462 -57.96 -21.62 -38.47
C ASP A 462 -57.02 -20.53 -37.95
N VAL A 463 -55.95 -20.92 -37.25
CA VAL A 463 -54.94 -20.00 -36.73
C VAL A 463 -53.55 -20.49 -37.09
N VAL A 464 -52.76 -19.59 -37.69
CA VAL A 464 -51.37 -19.84 -38.05
C VAL A 464 -50.51 -18.71 -37.51
N VAL A 465 -49.49 -19.04 -36.72
CA VAL A 465 -48.44 -18.11 -36.31
C VAL A 465 -47.29 -18.22 -37.30
N LYS A 466 -46.95 -17.11 -37.95
CA LYS A 466 -45.88 -16.99 -38.95
C LYS A 466 -44.75 -16.11 -38.41
N GLY A 467 -43.62 -16.11 -39.11
CA GLY A 467 -42.42 -15.33 -38.77
C GLY A 467 -41.26 -16.19 -38.26
N PHE A 468 -41.53 -17.40 -37.74
CA PHE A 468 -40.50 -18.35 -37.33
C PHE A 468 -40.94 -19.79 -37.56
N HIS A 469 -40.00 -20.66 -37.96
CA HIS A 469 -40.32 -22.03 -38.38
C HIS A 469 -40.61 -22.97 -37.21
N ASP A 470 -39.79 -22.92 -36.15
CA ASP A 470 -39.93 -23.78 -34.97
C ASP A 470 -40.49 -22.99 -33.79
N LEU A 471 -41.82 -23.03 -33.64
CA LEU A 471 -42.51 -22.34 -32.55
C LEU A 471 -42.22 -22.92 -31.16
N SER A 472 -41.51 -24.06 -31.04
CA SER A 472 -41.14 -24.60 -29.73
C SER A 472 -39.94 -23.90 -29.08
N LYS A 473 -39.13 -23.17 -29.89
CA LYS A 473 -37.89 -22.52 -29.47
C LYS A 473 -37.69 -21.19 -30.20
N VAL A 474 -38.67 -20.30 -30.11
CA VAL A 474 -38.58 -18.99 -30.75
C VAL A 474 -37.63 -18.09 -29.94
N PRO A 475 -36.63 -17.44 -30.57
CA PRO A 475 -35.77 -16.47 -29.90
C PRO A 475 -36.54 -15.28 -29.33
N VAL A 476 -36.15 -14.82 -28.15
CA VAL A 476 -36.63 -13.54 -27.62
C VAL A 476 -36.26 -12.41 -28.58
N GLY A 477 -37.18 -11.49 -28.79
CA GLY A 477 -37.08 -10.38 -29.73
C GLY A 477 -37.55 -10.72 -31.16
N GLU A 478 -37.84 -11.99 -31.48
CA GLU A 478 -38.31 -12.37 -32.82
C GLU A 478 -39.70 -11.79 -33.10
N LYS A 479 -39.90 -11.25 -34.30
CA LYS A 479 -41.20 -10.72 -34.75
C LYS A 479 -42.06 -11.85 -35.32
N LEU A 480 -43.26 -12.01 -34.76
CA LEU A 480 -44.24 -13.00 -35.20
C LEU A 480 -45.53 -12.34 -35.66
N THR A 481 -46.22 -12.98 -36.60
CA THR A 481 -47.50 -12.54 -37.16
C THR A 481 -48.55 -13.62 -36.96
N VAL A 482 -49.78 -13.25 -36.64
CA VAL A 482 -50.89 -14.18 -36.40
C VAL A 482 -51.92 -14.03 -37.51
N GLU A 483 -52.08 -15.08 -38.31
CA GLU A 483 -53.18 -15.19 -39.26
C GLU A 483 -54.30 -16.00 -38.63
N ALA A 484 -55.49 -15.39 -38.56
CA ALA A 484 -56.69 -16.00 -38.01
C ALA A 484 -57.81 -15.91 -39.05
N THR A 485 -58.29 -17.06 -39.50
CA THR A 485 -59.33 -17.20 -40.52
C THR A 485 -60.57 -17.84 -39.89
N PRO A 486 -61.65 -17.08 -39.64
CA PRO A 486 -62.86 -17.64 -39.07
C PRO A 486 -63.48 -18.73 -39.98
N LYS A 487 -64.05 -19.78 -39.38
CA LYS A 487 -64.88 -20.75 -40.12
C LYS A 487 -66.16 -20.07 -40.58
N ALA A 488 -66.79 -20.58 -41.65
CA ALA A 488 -68.08 -20.06 -42.11
C ALA A 488 -69.11 -19.99 -40.97
N GLY A 489 -69.73 -18.82 -40.78
CA GLY A 489 -70.65 -18.54 -39.68
C GLY A 489 -69.99 -18.06 -38.38
N TRP A 490 -68.67 -17.82 -38.37
CA TRP A 490 -67.93 -17.26 -37.24
C TRP A 490 -67.21 -15.97 -37.64
N ALA A 491 -66.94 -15.08 -36.68
CA ALA A 491 -66.16 -13.86 -36.86
C ALA A 491 -65.00 -13.79 -35.86
N LEU A 492 -63.88 -13.18 -36.26
CA LEU A 492 -62.74 -12.94 -35.37
C LEU A 492 -63.12 -11.86 -34.34
N GLN A 493 -63.07 -12.21 -33.05
CA GLN A 493 -63.33 -11.28 -31.97
C GLN A 493 -62.05 -10.67 -31.42
N SER A 494 -61.03 -11.48 -31.11
CA SER A 494 -59.75 -10.98 -30.61
C SER A 494 -58.57 -11.93 -30.82
N ILE A 495 -57.37 -11.36 -30.85
CA ILE A 495 -56.07 -12.05 -30.78
C ILE A 495 -55.29 -11.44 -29.62
N LYS A 496 -54.96 -12.25 -28.61
CA LYS A 496 -54.21 -11.81 -27.43
C LYS A 496 -52.93 -12.62 -27.23
N VAL A 497 -51.87 -11.96 -26.81
CA VAL A 497 -50.60 -12.57 -26.40
C VAL A 497 -50.33 -12.16 -24.96
N GLY A 498 -50.55 -13.08 -24.02
CA GLY A 498 -50.57 -12.73 -22.60
C GLY A 498 -51.66 -11.69 -22.29
N LYS A 499 -51.27 -10.48 -21.88
CA LYS A 499 -52.19 -9.35 -21.62
C LYS A 499 -52.34 -8.39 -22.81
N GLU A 500 -51.50 -8.52 -23.83
CA GLU A 500 -51.47 -7.62 -24.99
C GLU A 500 -52.53 -8.04 -26.01
N ASP A 501 -53.33 -7.09 -26.50
CA ASP A 501 -54.30 -7.31 -27.56
C ASP A 501 -53.69 -6.84 -28.89
N ILE A 502 -53.53 -7.77 -29.82
CA ILE A 502 -52.92 -7.54 -31.13
C ILE A 502 -53.93 -7.74 -32.27
N THR A 503 -55.24 -7.68 -31.99
CA THR A 503 -56.29 -7.99 -32.98
C THR A 503 -56.19 -7.14 -34.25
N GLU A 504 -55.85 -5.85 -34.10
CA GLU A 504 -55.70 -4.90 -35.21
C GLU A 504 -54.39 -5.12 -35.99
N ASN A 505 -53.25 -5.15 -35.29
CA ASN A 505 -51.91 -5.19 -35.92
C ASN A 505 -51.49 -6.59 -36.33
N LYS A 506 -52.03 -7.63 -35.67
CA LYS A 506 -51.74 -9.05 -35.89
C LYS A 506 -50.27 -9.44 -35.78
N GLU A 507 -49.45 -8.63 -35.12
CA GLU A 507 -48.01 -8.86 -34.96
C GLU A 507 -47.55 -8.56 -33.54
N PHE A 508 -46.51 -9.26 -33.09
CA PHE A 508 -45.86 -9.02 -31.80
C PHE A 508 -44.38 -9.44 -31.82
N HIS A 509 -43.59 -8.91 -30.88
CA HIS A 509 -42.22 -9.40 -30.63
C HIS A 509 -42.23 -10.26 -29.38
N LEU A 510 -41.61 -11.44 -29.44
CA LEU A 510 -41.59 -12.36 -28.31
C LEU A 510 -40.71 -11.82 -27.17
N LYS A 511 -41.29 -11.61 -25.98
CA LYS A 511 -40.56 -11.10 -24.81
C LYS A 511 -40.33 -12.17 -23.75
N GLU A 512 -41.31 -13.05 -23.60
CA GLU A 512 -41.37 -14.11 -22.60
C GLU A 512 -42.11 -15.32 -23.15
N LYS A 513 -42.30 -16.37 -22.34
CA LYS A 513 -43.12 -17.51 -22.71
C LYS A 513 -44.56 -17.07 -22.98
N SER A 514 -45.07 -17.32 -24.18
CA SER A 514 -46.35 -16.77 -24.64
C SER A 514 -47.32 -17.83 -25.19
N GLU A 515 -48.60 -17.64 -24.89
CA GLU A 515 -49.72 -18.31 -25.54
C GLU A 515 -50.50 -17.26 -26.35
N VAL A 516 -50.68 -17.51 -27.65
CA VAL A 516 -51.50 -16.70 -28.55
C VAL A 516 -52.93 -17.23 -28.46
N VAL A 517 -53.80 -16.47 -27.80
CA VAL A 517 -55.21 -16.80 -27.64
C VAL A 517 -56.02 -16.10 -28.72
N VAL A 518 -56.64 -16.87 -29.62
CA VAL A 518 -57.51 -16.36 -30.68
C VAL A 518 -58.95 -16.74 -30.38
N THR A 519 -59.83 -15.76 -30.35
CA THR A 519 -61.26 -15.97 -30.06
C THR A 519 -62.10 -15.65 -31.29
N PHE A 520 -62.87 -16.63 -31.73
CA PHE A 520 -63.92 -16.50 -32.72
C PHE A 520 -65.29 -16.58 -32.04
N VAL A 521 -66.28 -15.86 -32.57
CA VAL A 521 -67.66 -15.88 -32.08
C VAL A 521 -68.62 -16.29 -33.20
N GLN A 522 -69.59 -17.16 -32.90
CA GLN A 522 -70.57 -17.68 -33.86
C GLN A 522 -71.62 -16.61 -34.16
N GLY A 523 -71.81 -16.28 -35.43
CA GLY A 523 -72.76 -15.29 -35.88
C GLY A 523 -74.20 -15.79 -35.76
N GLY A 524 -74.89 -15.38 -34.69
CA GLY A 524 -76.31 -15.05 -34.75
C GLY A 524 -76.44 -13.57 -35.15
N ALA A 525 -77.39 -13.24 -36.02
CA ALA A 525 -77.60 -11.87 -36.50
C ALA A 525 -77.80 -10.89 -35.33
N ALA A 526 -76.74 -10.17 -34.97
CA ALA A 526 -76.76 -8.97 -34.16
C ALA A 526 -75.49 -8.17 -34.46
N GLU A 527 -75.69 -7.07 -35.17
CA GLU A 527 -74.82 -5.91 -35.25
C GLU A 527 -73.34 -6.20 -35.57
N ILE A 528 -73.09 -6.29 -36.87
CA ILE A 528 -71.93 -5.57 -37.40
C ILE A 528 -72.15 -4.12 -36.94
N VAL A 529 -71.49 -3.71 -35.87
CA VAL A 529 -71.17 -2.29 -35.69
C VAL A 529 -70.16 -2.00 -36.77
N GLU A 530 -70.66 -1.81 -37.99
CA GLU A 530 -70.06 -0.84 -38.89
C GLU A 530 -70.02 0.41 -38.05
N ASN A 531 -68.82 0.82 -37.65
CA ASN A 531 -68.59 2.18 -37.20
C ASN A 531 -69.16 3.04 -38.34
N PRO A 532 -70.32 3.69 -38.20
CA PRO A 532 -70.82 4.49 -39.29
C PRO A 532 -69.81 5.63 -39.35
N SER A 533 -69.05 5.70 -40.44
CA SER A 533 -68.09 6.78 -40.63
C SER A 533 -68.82 8.09 -40.35
N LEU A 534 -68.32 8.86 -39.38
CA LEU A 534 -68.92 10.13 -38.98
C LEU A 534 -69.09 10.96 -40.26
N LYS A 535 -70.33 11.37 -40.56
CA LYS A 535 -70.65 12.15 -41.76
C LYS A 535 -71.18 13.51 -41.35
N LEU A 536 -70.55 14.56 -41.88
CA LEU A 536 -70.90 15.95 -41.65
C LEU A 536 -71.32 16.57 -42.99
N TYR A 537 -72.58 17.00 -43.09
CA TYR A 537 -73.12 17.59 -44.31
C TYR A 537 -74.17 18.67 -44.02
N PRO A 538 -74.19 19.80 -44.75
CA PRO A 538 -73.23 20.19 -45.79
C PRO A 538 -71.88 20.63 -45.22
N ASN A 539 -70.81 20.49 -46.00
CA ASN A 539 -69.48 21.05 -45.72
C ASN A 539 -68.88 21.53 -47.06
N PRO A 540 -68.76 22.85 -47.33
CA PRO A 540 -68.96 23.98 -46.41
C PRO A 540 -70.41 24.15 -45.92
N VAL A 541 -70.57 24.60 -44.68
CA VAL A 541 -71.88 24.84 -44.02
C VAL A 541 -72.18 26.34 -43.95
N ALA A 542 -73.41 26.71 -44.29
CA ALA A 542 -73.90 28.08 -44.10
C ALA A 542 -74.53 28.26 -42.70
N SER A 543 -75.61 27.55 -42.38
CA SER A 543 -76.32 27.77 -41.10
C SER A 543 -76.47 26.52 -40.24
N TYR A 544 -76.77 25.36 -40.83
CA TYR A 544 -76.96 24.12 -40.08
C TYR A 544 -76.13 22.99 -40.66
N ILE A 545 -75.43 22.25 -39.80
CA ILE A 545 -74.74 21.03 -40.19
C ILE A 545 -75.46 19.81 -39.61
N THR A 546 -75.62 18.79 -40.44
CA THR A 546 -76.14 17.49 -40.05
C THR A 546 -74.98 16.56 -39.78
N LEU A 547 -74.96 16.00 -38.57
CA LEU A 547 -74.06 14.96 -38.14
C LEU A 547 -74.81 13.63 -38.14
N THR A 548 -74.25 12.64 -38.82
CA THR A 548 -74.77 11.26 -38.79
C THR A 548 -73.64 10.27 -38.53
N GLY A 549 -73.97 9.13 -37.92
CA GLY A 549 -73.01 8.06 -37.66
C GLY A 549 -72.30 8.12 -36.31
N ALA A 550 -72.72 9.00 -35.39
CA ALA A 550 -72.25 8.92 -34.01
C ALA A 550 -72.88 7.73 -33.26
N ARG A 551 -72.29 7.35 -32.13
CA ARG A 551 -72.99 6.48 -31.17
C ARG A 551 -74.20 7.23 -30.59
N ALA A 552 -75.28 6.52 -30.30
CA ALA A 552 -76.44 7.10 -29.62
C ALA A 552 -76.01 7.82 -28.33
N GLN A 553 -76.47 9.06 -28.14
CA GLN A 553 -76.10 9.89 -26.98
C GLN A 553 -74.60 10.23 -26.86
N ALA A 554 -73.81 10.12 -27.94
CA ALA A 554 -72.42 10.54 -27.92
C ALA A 554 -72.27 12.05 -27.76
N GLU A 555 -71.28 12.48 -26.98
CA GLU A 555 -70.92 13.89 -26.85
C GLU A 555 -70.27 14.41 -28.14
N ILE A 556 -70.81 15.54 -28.61
CA ILE A 556 -70.33 16.28 -29.78
C ILE A 556 -69.74 17.60 -29.28
N ARG A 557 -68.50 17.88 -29.66
CA ARG A 557 -67.85 19.17 -29.39
C ARG A 557 -67.37 19.80 -30.68
N ILE A 558 -67.55 21.10 -30.83
CA ILE A 558 -66.95 21.86 -31.94
C ILE A 558 -65.97 22.85 -31.33
N PHE A 559 -64.76 22.89 -31.88
CA PHE A 559 -63.70 23.79 -31.48
C PHE A 559 -63.35 24.73 -32.62
N SER A 560 -62.99 25.96 -32.29
CA SER A 560 -62.27 26.81 -33.24
C SER A 560 -60.84 26.28 -33.43
N ILE A 561 -60.13 26.75 -34.45
CA ILE A 561 -58.78 26.27 -34.77
C ILE A 561 -57.73 26.54 -33.67
N ASP A 562 -58.02 27.47 -32.75
CA ASP A 562 -57.18 27.75 -31.58
C ASP A 562 -57.42 26.79 -30.40
N GLY A 563 -58.39 25.87 -30.54
CA GLY A 563 -58.74 24.87 -29.53
C GLY A 563 -59.83 25.30 -28.55
N SER A 564 -60.42 26.49 -28.68
CA SER A 564 -61.52 26.96 -27.83
C SER A 564 -62.85 26.27 -28.22
N PRO A 565 -63.62 25.69 -27.27
CA PRO A 565 -64.90 25.06 -27.57
C PRO A 565 -65.97 26.11 -27.90
N VAL A 566 -66.61 25.98 -29.06
CA VAL A 566 -67.68 26.86 -29.55
C VAL A 566 -69.06 26.21 -29.53
N TYR A 567 -69.12 24.88 -29.42
CA TYR A 567 -70.38 24.14 -29.25
C TYR A 567 -70.15 22.86 -28.44
N THR A 568 -71.15 22.46 -27.65
CA THR A 568 -71.23 21.13 -27.02
C THR A 568 -72.68 20.64 -27.04
N GLY A 569 -72.89 19.40 -27.42
CA GLY A 569 -74.21 18.77 -27.50
C GLY A 569 -74.12 17.25 -27.46
N LEU A 570 -75.27 16.59 -27.57
CA LEU A 570 -75.38 15.13 -27.63
C LEU A 570 -76.04 14.71 -28.94
N ALA A 571 -75.57 13.61 -29.54
CA ALA A 571 -76.30 12.94 -30.60
C ALA A 571 -77.61 12.34 -30.06
N ASP A 572 -78.64 12.25 -30.90
CA ASP A 572 -79.90 11.62 -30.54
C ASP A 572 -79.75 10.09 -30.35
N THR A 573 -80.87 9.41 -30.06
CA THR A 573 -80.88 7.95 -29.87
C THR A 573 -80.57 7.14 -31.14
N GLN A 574 -80.51 7.79 -32.30
CA GLN A 574 -80.13 7.18 -33.59
C GLN A 574 -78.72 7.59 -34.05
N GLY A 575 -77.98 8.39 -33.26
CA GLY A 575 -76.62 8.82 -33.61
C GLY A 575 -76.57 10.02 -34.56
N HIS A 576 -77.64 10.81 -34.62
CA HIS A 576 -77.74 12.01 -35.45
C HIS A 576 -77.74 13.30 -34.61
N ALA A 577 -77.31 14.41 -35.19
CA ALA A 577 -77.51 15.74 -34.63
C ALA A 577 -77.65 16.79 -35.74
N LEU A 578 -78.51 17.79 -35.52
CA LEU A 578 -78.61 18.98 -36.35
C LEU A 578 -78.11 20.17 -35.52
N ILE A 579 -77.02 20.78 -35.95
CA ILE A 579 -76.31 21.79 -35.16
C ILE A 579 -76.40 23.14 -35.88
N ASP A 580 -76.90 24.16 -35.17
CA ASP A 580 -76.94 25.54 -35.64
C ASP A 580 -75.57 26.20 -35.46
N LEU A 581 -74.97 26.61 -36.58
CA LEU A 581 -73.67 27.29 -36.66
C LEU A 581 -73.81 28.71 -37.20
N SER A 582 -75.03 29.24 -37.34
CA SER A 582 -75.30 30.58 -37.86
C SER A 582 -74.59 31.71 -37.07
N GLY A 583 -74.30 31.47 -35.79
CA GLY A 583 -73.58 32.41 -34.92
C GLY A 583 -72.06 32.38 -35.02
N LEU A 584 -71.46 31.46 -35.79
CA LEU A 584 -70.01 31.34 -35.93
C LEU A 584 -69.46 32.21 -37.07
N LEU A 585 -68.23 32.73 -36.96
CA LEU A 585 -67.59 33.48 -38.05
C LEU A 585 -67.14 32.53 -39.17
N ASN A 586 -67.04 33.04 -40.41
CA ASN A 586 -66.51 32.28 -41.55
C ASN A 586 -65.10 31.75 -41.25
N GLY A 587 -64.87 30.46 -41.42
CA GLY A 587 -63.60 29.81 -41.09
C GLY A 587 -63.69 28.31 -40.86
N PHE A 588 -62.56 27.69 -40.50
CA PHE A 588 -62.46 26.25 -40.23
C PHE A 588 -62.65 25.93 -38.74
N TYR A 589 -63.41 24.87 -38.47
CA TYR A 589 -63.69 24.37 -37.12
C TYR A 589 -63.49 22.86 -37.06
N LEU A 590 -63.13 22.34 -35.88
CA LEU A 590 -62.93 20.91 -35.63
C LEU A 590 -64.13 20.34 -34.87
N VAL A 591 -64.79 19.34 -35.44
CA VAL A 591 -65.87 18.56 -34.81
C VAL A 591 -65.28 17.29 -34.24
N GLN A 592 -65.45 17.09 -32.93
CA GLN A 592 -65.02 15.91 -32.20
C GLN A 592 -66.23 15.10 -31.70
N VAL A 593 -66.24 13.81 -31.99
CA VAL A 593 -67.17 12.83 -31.41
C VAL A 593 -66.37 11.61 -30.95
N GLY A 594 -66.21 11.45 -29.63
CA GLY A 594 -65.34 10.40 -29.08
C GLY A 594 -63.88 10.56 -29.54
N LYS A 595 -63.36 9.57 -30.28
CA LYS A 595 -62.00 9.58 -30.86
C LYS A 595 -61.94 10.15 -32.29
N ASP A 596 -63.09 10.35 -32.93
CA ASP A 596 -63.18 10.84 -34.31
C ASP A 596 -63.14 12.38 -34.33
N ILE A 597 -62.29 12.95 -35.18
CA ILE A 597 -62.13 14.40 -35.38
C ILE A 597 -62.25 14.70 -36.88
N GLN A 598 -63.12 15.63 -37.26
CA GLN A 598 -63.28 16.10 -38.64
C GLN A 598 -63.34 17.62 -38.73
N THR A 599 -62.88 18.17 -39.85
CA THR A 599 -62.88 19.62 -40.09
C THR A 599 -64.09 20.04 -40.91
N ILE A 600 -64.75 21.13 -40.50
CA ILE A 600 -65.83 21.79 -41.23
C ILE A 600 -65.45 23.23 -41.59
N GLU A 601 -65.92 23.72 -42.73
CA GLU A 601 -65.78 25.12 -43.14
C GLU A 601 -67.13 25.83 -43.00
N VAL A 602 -67.22 26.85 -42.15
CA VAL A 602 -68.39 27.74 -42.06
C VAL A 602 -68.23 28.85 -43.10
N ARG A 603 -69.23 29.00 -43.97
CA ARG A 603 -69.29 30.04 -45.02
C ARG A 603 -70.72 30.54 -45.18
N HIS A 604 -71.02 31.68 -44.55
CA HIS A 604 -72.29 32.43 -44.67
C HIS A 604 -72.45 33.12 -46.02
#